data_AF-A0A350MNG5-F1
#
_entry.id   AF-A0A350MNG5-F1
#
_cell.length_a   1.000
_cell.length_b   1.000
_cell.length_c   1.000
_cell.angle_alpha   90.00
_cell.angle_beta   90.00
_cell.angle_gamma   90.00
#
_symmetry.space_group_name_H-M   'P 1'
#
loop_
_entity.id
_entity.type
_entity.pdbx_description
1 polymer ?
#
loop_
_entity_poly.entity_id
_entity_poly.type
_entity_poly.pdbx_seq_one_letter_code
_entity_poly.pdbx_strand_id
1 'polypeptide(L)' 'MKKYILRLMLFTSISVASLSVNSQPQNPPPPPANGHGQTTDQSAGGGAPLGTGIGILLALGGAYGAKKVYNIRKKPKE' A
#
# COMPACT_ATOMS: atom_id res chain seq x y z
N MET A 1 -21.40 -14.05 17.15
CA MET A 1 -20.09 -14.02 17.84
C MET A 1 -18.96 -14.58 16.97
N LYS A 2 -18.93 -15.89 16.69
CA LYS A 2 -17.85 -16.57 15.94
C LYS A 2 -17.59 -16.00 14.53
N LYS A 3 -18.64 -15.58 13.81
CA LYS A 3 -18.54 -14.92 12.49
C LYS A 3 -17.85 -13.55 12.52
N TYR A 4 -17.95 -12.82 13.63
CA TYR A 4 -17.29 -11.51 13.78
C TYR A 4 -15.84 -11.68 14.20
N ILE A 5 -15.55 -12.69 15.03
CA ILE A 5 -14.18 -13.10 15.38
C ILE A 5 -13.40 -13.51 14.12
N LEU A 6 -13.99 -14.32 13.24
CA LEU A 6 -13.34 -14.70 11.97
C LEU A 6 -13.05 -13.49 11.07
N ARG A 7 -13.99 -12.54 10.97
CA ARG A 7 -13.81 -11.30 10.19
C ARG A 7 -12.74 -10.40 10.79
N LEU A 8 -12.69 -10.29 12.12
CA LEU A 8 -11.67 -9.52 12.83
C LEU A 8 -10.28 -10.12 12.59
N MET A 9 -10.13 -11.45 12.68
CA MET A 9 -8.86 -12.13 12.40
C MET A 9 -8.41 -11.94 10.95
N LEU A 10 -9.34 -11.95 9.99
CA LEU A 10 -9.00 -11.72 8.58
C LEU A 10 -8.54 -10.27 8.34
N PHE A 11 -9.21 -9.30 8.97
CA PHE A 11 -8.83 -7.89 8.88
C PHE A 11 -7.46 -7.62 9.51
N THR A 12 -7.19 -8.17 10.70
CA THR A 12 -5.88 -8.02 11.36
C THR A 12 -4.77 -8.71 10.57
N SER A 13 -5.03 -9.87 9.98
CA SER A 13 -4.06 -10.58 9.14
C SER A 13 -3.66 -9.77 7.89
N ILE A 14 -4.61 -9.12 7.21
CA ILE A 14 -4.33 -8.27 6.05
C ILE A 14 -3.53 -7.02 6.46
N SER A 15 -3.85 -6.40 7.60
CA SER A 15 -3.10 -5.25 8.12
C SER A 15 -1.66 -5.61 8.49
N VAL A 16 -1.43 -6.78 9.11
CA VAL A 16 -0.08 -7.24 9.45
C VAL A 16 0.73 -7.61 8.20
N ALA A 17 0.11 -8.24 7.21
CA ALA A 17 0.76 -8.53 5.92
C ALA A 17 1.14 -7.26 5.14
N SER A 18 0.45 -6.14 5.38
CA SER A 18 0.79 -4.86 4.76
C SER A 18 2.08 -4.25 5.37
N LEU A 19 2.40 -4.57 6.63
CA LEU A 19 3.63 -4.11 7.28
C LEU A 19 4.87 -4.83 6.71
N SER A 20 4.76 -6.12 6.37
CA SER A 20 5.88 -6.90 5.84
C SER A 20 6.25 -6.54 4.40
N VAL A 21 5.30 -6.05 3.58
CA VAL A 21 5.58 -5.58 2.21
C VAL A 21 6.40 -4.28 2.22
N ASN A 22 6.28 -3.46 3.26
CA ASN A 22 7.02 -2.20 3.40
C ASN A 22 8.37 -2.35 4.11
N SER A 23 8.65 -3.51 4.72
CA SER A 23 9.91 -3.79 5.43
C SER A 23 10.96 -4.41 4.52
N GLN A 24 11.15 -3.88 3.31
CA GLN A 24 12.28 -4.29 2.48
C GLN A 24 13.59 -3.95 3.23
N PRO A 25 14.54 -4.89 3.36
CA PRO A 25 15.86 -4.56 3.88
C PRO A 25 16.51 -3.61 2.88
N GLN A 26 16.44 -2.32 3.18
CA GLN A 26 17.30 -1.35 2.54
C GLN A 26 18.71 -1.80 2.92
N ASN A 27 19.55 -2.13 1.93
CA ASN A 27 20.98 -2.20 2.19
C ASN A 27 21.33 -0.91 2.94
N PRO A 28 22.07 -0.99 4.07
CA PRO A 28 22.45 0.21 4.79
C PRO A 28 23.00 1.19 3.75
N PRO A 29 22.49 2.44 3.71
CA PRO A 29 22.92 3.40 2.71
C PRO A 29 24.44 3.42 2.73
N PRO A 30 25.10 3.47 1.55
CA PRO A 30 26.56 3.55 1.52
C PRO A 30 26.97 4.67 2.49
N PRO A 31 27.97 4.42 3.36
CA PRO A 31 28.40 5.41 4.32
C PRO A 31 28.62 6.72 3.56
N PRO A 32 28.16 7.87 4.10
CA PRO A 32 28.41 9.16 3.47
C PRO A 32 29.90 9.24 3.14
N ALA A 33 30.25 9.57 1.89
CA ALA A 33 31.64 9.59 1.45
C ALA A 33 32.54 10.42 2.39
N ASN A 34 31.94 11.39 3.11
CA ASN A 34 32.63 12.35 3.97
C ASN A 34 32.09 12.45 5.42
N GLY A 35 31.47 11.38 5.97
CA GLY A 35 31.00 11.36 7.38
C GLY A 35 29.73 12.18 7.68
N HIS A 36 29.14 11.96 8.86
CA HIS A 36 27.96 12.69 9.35
C HIS A 36 28.32 14.14 9.74
N GLY A 37 27.47 15.12 9.43
CA GLY A 37 27.67 16.53 9.82
C GLY A 37 28.08 17.49 8.70
N GLN A 38 27.81 17.15 7.44
CA GLN A 38 28.03 18.06 6.31
C GLN A 38 27.07 19.25 6.35
N THR A 39 27.55 20.44 5.98
CA THR A 39 26.79 21.70 5.94
C THR A 39 25.87 21.83 4.73
N THR A 40 25.84 20.81 3.86
CA THR A 40 25.07 20.76 2.62
C THR A 40 24.12 19.58 2.65
N ASP A 41 22.94 19.76 2.05
CA ASP A 41 21.92 18.72 1.91
C ASP A 41 22.52 17.44 1.31
N GLN A 42 22.46 16.37 2.09
CA GLN A 42 22.84 15.04 1.62
C GLN A 42 21.80 14.58 0.60
N SER A 43 22.26 13.94 -0.48
CA SER A 43 21.35 13.39 -1.49
C SER A 43 20.35 12.44 -0.82
N ALA A 44 19.05 12.70 -1.04
CA ALA A 44 17.99 11.89 -0.46
C ALA A 44 18.19 10.41 -0.85
N GLY A 45 18.18 9.53 0.15
CA GLY A 45 18.23 8.08 -0.06
C GLY A 45 17.07 7.60 -0.92
N GLY A 46 17.31 6.53 -1.69
CA GLY A 46 16.45 6.00 -2.75
C GLY A 46 14.94 6.10 -2.47
N GLY A 47 14.24 6.72 -3.42
CA GLY A 47 12.82 7.03 -3.30
C GLY A 47 11.96 5.79 -3.03
N ALA A 48 10.98 5.93 -2.14
CA ALA A 48 10.01 4.89 -1.84
C ALA A 48 9.32 4.40 -3.14
N PRO A 49 9.06 3.09 -3.29
CA PRO A 49 8.40 2.55 -4.48
C PRO A 49 6.94 3.02 -4.62
N LEU A 50 6.71 4.21 -5.16
CA LEU A 50 5.37 4.79 -5.36
C LEU A 50 4.56 4.07 -6.46
N GLY A 51 5.25 3.42 -7.41
CA GLY A 51 4.61 2.80 -8.58
C GLY A 51 3.66 1.64 -8.21
N THR A 52 4.02 0.83 -7.21
CA THR A 52 3.17 -0.29 -6.75
C THR A 52 1.93 0.20 -6.02
N GLY A 53 2.06 1.26 -5.21
CA GLY A 53 0.93 1.88 -4.50
C GLY A 53 -0.12 2.44 -5.46
N ILE A 54 0.30 3.19 -6.47
CA ILE A 54 -0.61 3.74 -7.49
C ILE A 54 -1.33 2.61 -8.26
N GLY A 55 -0.61 1.53 -8.61
CA GLY A 55 -1.19 0.38 -9.30
C GLY A 55 -2.33 -0.28 -8.50
N ILE A 56 -2.15 -0.48 -7.19
CA ILE A 56 -3.17 -1.08 -6.31
C ILE A 56 -4.37 -0.13 -6.16
N LEU A 57 -4.14 1.17 -5.98
CA LEU A 57 -5.23 2.16 -5.86
C LEU A 57 -6.09 2.19 -7.13
N LEU A 58 -5.45 2.20 -8.31
CA LEU A 58 -6.16 2.17 -9.59
C LEU A 58 -6.94 0.86 -9.77
N ALA A 59 -6.37 -0.28 -9.41
CA ALA A 59 -7.03 -1.57 -9.49
C ALA A 59 -8.30 -1.62 -8.60
N LEU A 60 -8.19 -1.18 -7.34
CA LEU A 60 -9.34 -1.14 -6.41
C LEU A 60 -10.40 -0.13 -6.88
N GLY A 61 -9.98 1.06 -7.32
CA GLY A 61 -10.87 2.09 -7.84
C GLY A 61 -11.65 1.59 -9.06
N GLY A 62 -10.96 0.97 -10.01
CA GLY A 62 -11.56 0.38 -11.21
C GLY A 62 -12.53 -0.76 -10.88
N ALA A 63 -12.13 -1.69 -9.99
CA ALA A 63 -12.98 -2.80 -9.57
C ALA A 63 -14.27 -2.30 -8.88
N TYR A 64 -14.17 -1.31 -7.99
CA TYR A 64 -15.33 -0.71 -7.33
C TYR A 64 -16.23 0.03 -8.33
N GLY A 65 -15.63 0.83 -9.23
CA GLY A 65 -16.35 1.55 -10.29
C GLY A 65 -17.14 0.59 -11.19
N ALA A 66 -16.49 -0.47 -11.67
CA ALA A 66 -17.14 -1.50 -12.49
C ALA A 66 -18.30 -2.17 -11.76
N LYS A 67 -18.10 -2.56 -10.49
CA LYS A 67 -19.15 -3.16 -9.65
C LYS A 67 -20.35 -2.22 -9.47
N LYS A 68 -20.10 -0.92 -9.26
CA LYS A 68 -21.16 0.09 -9.08
C LYS A 68 -21.99 0.26 -10.36
N VAL A 69 -21.33 0.40 -11.51
CA VAL A 69 -22.02 0.52 -12.81
C VAL A 69 -22.82 -0.75 -13.13
N TYR A 70 -22.24 -1.93 -12.88
CA TYR A 70 -22.94 -3.19 -13.06
C TYR A 70 -24.23 -3.28 -12.24
N ASN A 71 -24.18 -2.91 -10.96
CA ASN A 71 -25.35 -2.93 -10.08
C ASN A 71 -26.44 -1.95 -10.53
N ILE A 72 -26.08 -0.75 -11.00
CA ILE A 72 -27.05 0.21 -11.53
C ILE A 72 -27.74 -0.34 -12.78
N ARG A 73 -26.98 -0.97 -13.69
CA ARG A 73 -27.51 -1.54 -14.92
C ARG A 73 -28.40 -2.78 -14.69
N LYS A 74 -28.15 -3.52 -13.60
CA LYS A 74 -28.88 -4.75 -13.28
C LYS A 74 -30.13 -4.51 -12.43
N LYS A 75 -30.32 -3.31 -11.88
CA LYS A 75 -31.60 -2.95 -11.26
C LYS A 75 -32.63 -2.79 -12.40
N PRO A 76 -33.73 -3.56 -12.40
CA PRO A 76 -34.84 -3.25 -13.28
C PRO A 76 -35.24 -1.79 -13.01
N LYS A 77 -35.37 -1.00 -14.06
CA LYS A 77 -36.02 0.31 -13.95
C LYS A 77 -37.44 0.01 -13.48
N GLU A 78 -37.79 0.44 -12.28
CA GLU A 78 -39.19 0.54 -11.86
C GLU A 78 -39.95 1.47 -12.81
#